data_AF-A0A845UDJ2-F1
#
_entry.id   AF-A0A845UDJ2-F1
#
_cell.length_a   1.000
_cell.length_b   1.000
_cell.length_c   1.000
_cell.angle_alpha   90.00
_cell.angle_beta   90.00
_cell.angle_gamma   90.00
#
_symmetry.space_group_name_H-M   'P 1'
#
loop_
_entity.id
_entity.type
_entity.pdbx_description
1 polymer ?
#
loop_
_entity_poly.entity_id
_entity_poly.type
_entity_poly.pdbx_seq_one_letter_code
_entity_poly.pdbx_strand_id
1 'polypeptide(L)'
;MKAAQTKESRQERFIISGALHGVTESALEGLRAFEAMGGHLELIPEKQLVLIQYDGRCDAAAEAKMIEILQQAGAHCESHGVICHGKDHCEPLNLHVGPLAKDHPHRLASVTKHLRRWLRLRQS
;
A
#
# COMPACT_ATOMS: atom_id res chain seq x y z
N MET A 1 4.47 -25.90 37.73
CA MET A 1 4.02 -25.72 36.34
C MET A 1 4.17 -24.24 36.00
N LYS A 2 5.11 -23.85 35.13
CA LYS A 2 5.27 -22.45 34.71
C LYS A 2 4.27 -22.20 33.58
N ALA A 3 3.32 -21.30 33.81
CA ALA A 3 2.42 -20.81 32.78
C ALA A 3 3.27 -20.18 31.66
N ALA A 4 3.13 -20.70 30.44
CA ALA A 4 3.66 -20.06 29.26
C ALA A 4 2.88 -18.75 29.10
N GLN A 5 3.52 -17.63 29.44
CA GLN A 5 3.06 -16.32 29.00
C GLN A 5 3.11 -16.33 27.49
N THR A 6 1.95 -16.52 26.87
CA THR A 6 1.72 -16.20 25.47
C THR A 6 2.11 -14.74 25.32
N LYS A 7 3.29 -14.48 24.73
CA LYS A 7 3.65 -13.15 24.26
C LYS A 7 2.55 -12.78 23.26
N GLU A 8 1.57 -11.99 23.68
CA GLU A 8 0.81 -11.18 22.74
C GLU A 8 1.86 -10.43 21.94
N SER A 9 2.07 -10.84 20.67
CA SER A 9 3.02 -10.16 19.81
C SER A 9 2.52 -8.74 19.69
N ARG A 10 3.19 -7.81 20.38
CA ARG A 10 2.85 -6.39 20.37
C ARG A 10 2.75 -5.96 18.91
N GLN A 11 1.54 -5.70 18.45
CA GLN A 11 1.28 -5.32 17.06
C GLN A 11 2.08 -4.05 16.74
N GLU A 12 2.92 -4.16 15.72
CA GLU A 12 3.79 -3.08 15.31
C GLU A 12 2.98 -2.07 14.51
N ARG A 13 3.36 -0.79 14.59
CA ARG A 13 2.71 0.21 13.75
C ARG A 13 3.21 0.04 12.33
N PHE A 14 2.28 -0.18 11.42
CA PHE A 14 2.50 -0.39 10.00
C PHE A 14 1.76 0.68 9.22
N ILE A 15 2.44 1.24 8.22
CA ILE A 15 1.95 2.36 7.43
C ILE A 15 2.02 1.98 5.96
N ILE A 16 0.96 2.26 5.21
CA ILE A 16 0.91 2.18 3.75
C ILE A 16 0.47 3.54 3.22
N SER A 17 1.12 4.03 2.17
CA SER A 17 0.66 5.19 1.42
C SER A 17 1.07 5.07 -0.04
N GLY A 18 0.14 5.28 -0.96
CA GLY A 18 0.42 5.09 -2.37
C GLY A 18 -0.67 5.61 -3.30
N ALA A 19 -0.46 5.33 -4.57
CA ALA A 19 -1.41 5.61 -5.63
C ALA A 19 -1.39 4.49 -6.68
N LEU A 20 -2.57 4.14 -7.18
CA LEU A 20 -2.78 3.27 -8.34
C LEU A 20 -3.39 4.08 -9.48
N HIS A 21 -2.83 3.98 -10.68
CA HIS A 21 -3.38 4.59 -11.88
C HIS A 21 -3.93 3.53 -12.84
N GLY A 22 -4.88 3.91 -13.70
CA GLY A 22 -5.52 3.01 -14.65
C GLY A 22 -6.37 1.96 -13.94
N VAL A 23 -7.02 2.33 -12.83
CA VAL A 23 -7.75 1.38 -11.99
C VAL A 23 -9.01 0.92 -12.72
N THR A 24 -9.12 -0.39 -12.95
CA THR A 24 -10.30 -1.06 -13.55
C THR A 24 -11.34 -1.41 -12.49
N GLU A 25 -12.55 -1.77 -12.91
CA GLU A 25 -13.59 -2.26 -11.99
C GLU A 25 -13.12 -3.50 -11.21
N SER A 26 -12.42 -4.43 -11.86
CA SER A 26 -11.89 -5.63 -11.20
C SER A 26 -10.80 -5.29 -10.17
N ALA A 27 -9.95 -4.29 -10.45
CA ALA A 27 -9.02 -3.78 -9.46
C ALA A 27 -9.75 -3.14 -8.26
N LEU A 28 -10.81 -2.36 -8.50
CA LEU A 28 -11.62 -1.77 -7.42
C LEU A 28 -12.27 -2.84 -6.53
N GLU A 29 -12.81 -3.91 -7.11
CA GLU A 29 -13.37 -5.03 -6.34
C GLU A 29 -12.32 -5.66 -5.43
N GLY A 30 -11.12 -5.90 -5.94
CA GLY A 30 -9.99 -6.41 -5.14
C GLY A 30 -9.61 -5.46 -4.00
N LEU A 31 -9.61 -4.15 -4.25
CA LEU A 31 -9.28 -3.14 -3.24
C LEU A 31 -10.32 -3.03 -2.11
N ARG A 32 -11.57 -3.47 -2.29
CA ARG A 32 -12.54 -3.51 -1.18
C ARG A 32 -12.09 -4.40 -0.02
N ALA A 33 -11.32 -5.45 -0.30
CA ALA A 33 -10.73 -6.29 0.74
C ALA A 33 -9.70 -5.51 1.58
N PHE A 34 -9.02 -4.53 0.98
CA PHE A 34 -8.09 -3.65 1.70
C PHE A 34 -8.84 -2.70 2.65
N GLU A 35 -9.95 -2.11 2.22
CA GLU A 35 -10.81 -1.29 3.11
C GLU A 35 -11.37 -2.08 4.29
N ALA A 36 -11.80 -3.33 4.04
CA ALA A 36 -12.30 -4.22 5.08
C ALA A 36 -11.24 -4.54 6.16
N MET A 37 -9.96 -4.41 5.84
CA MET A 37 -8.84 -4.56 6.78
C MET A 37 -8.45 -3.23 7.48
N GLY A 38 -9.24 -2.17 7.31
CA GLY A 38 -8.99 -0.85 7.88
C GLY A 38 -8.15 0.07 7.00
N GLY A 39 -7.88 -0.33 5.75
CA GLY A 39 -7.31 0.53 4.73
C GLY A 39 -8.28 1.64 4.33
N HIS A 40 -7.75 2.74 3.82
CA HIS A 40 -8.52 3.84 3.27
C HIS A 40 -8.21 4.02 1.79
N LEU A 41 -9.27 4.15 1.00
CA LEU A 41 -9.21 4.40 -0.44
C LEU A 41 -9.91 5.71 -0.78
N GLU A 42 -9.25 6.54 -1.58
CA GLU A 42 -9.85 7.73 -2.19
C GLU A 42 -9.86 7.53 -3.71
N LEU A 43 -11.05 7.35 -4.27
CA LEU A 43 -11.25 7.17 -5.71
C LEU A 43 -11.36 8.54 -6.39
N ILE A 44 -10.61 8.72 -7.47
CA ILE A 44 -10.63 9.90 -8.34
C ILE A 44 -10.96 9.41 -9.77
N PRO A 45 -12.26 9.19 -10.08
CA PRO A 45 -12.69 8.50 -11.30
C PRO A 45 -12.23 9.18 -12.59
N GLU A 46 -12.26 10.52 -12.63
CA GLU A 46 -11.87 11.31 -13.80
C GLU A 46 -10.38 11.17 -14.17
N LYS A 47 -9.57 10.62 -13.27
CA LYS A 47 -8.14 10.32 -13.49
C LYS A 47 -7.84 8.81 -13.49
N GLN A 48 -8.87 7.96 -13.37
CA GLN A 48 -8.73 6.51 -13.15
C GLN A 48 -7.69 6.19 -12.06
N LEU A 49 -7.76 6.95 -10.97
CA LEU A 49 -6.75 6.99 -9.92
C LEU A 49 -7.38 6.61 -8.59
N VAL A 50 -6.67 5.79 -7.81
CA VAL A 50 -7.01 5.50 -6.42
C VAL A 50 -5.84 5.85 -5.53
N LEU A 51 -6.07 6.70 -4.54
CA LEU A 51 -5.09 6.93 -3.46
C LEU A 51 -5.33 5.92 -2.35
N ILE A 52 -4.24 5.38 -1.83
CA ILE A 52 -4.25 4.28 -0.87
C ILE A 52 -3.54 4.72 0.38
N GLN A 53 -4.17 4.48 1.54
CA GLN A 53 -3.60 4.79 2.84
C GLN A 53 -3.94 3.71 3.85
N TYR A 54 -3.01 3.46 4.78
CA TYR A 54 -3.23 2.73 6.01
C TYR A 54 -2.26 3.26 7.05
N ASP A 55 -2.74 3.48 8.26
CA ASP A 55 -1.90 3.79 9.42
C ASP A 55 -2.53 3.12 10.63
N GLY A 56 -1.93 2.03 11.07
CA GLY A 56 -2.51 1.20 12.12
C GLY A 56 -1.50 0.27 12.74
N ARG A 57 -1.96 -0.53 13.71
CA ARG A 57 -1.18 -1.61 14.30
C ARG A 57 -1.74 -2.93 13.81
N CYS A 58 -0.89 -3.78 13.27
CA CYS A 58 -1.28 -5.11 12.83
C CYS A 58 -0.15 -6.12 13.06
N ASP A 59 -0.45 -7.39 12.89
CA ASP A 59 0.54 -8.46 12.94
C ASP A 59 1.13 -8.71 11.54
N ALA A 60 2.21 -9.50 11.48
CA ALA A 60 2.91 -9.80 10.23
C ALA A 60 2.02 -10.51 9.18
N ALA A 61 1.00 -11.25 9.61
CA ALA A 61 0.09 -11.94 8.70
C ALA A 61 -0.86 -10.94 8.02
N ALA A 62 -1.38 -9.98 8.79
CA ALA A 62 -2.18 -8.88 8.26
C ALA A 62 -1.35 -7.95 7.36
N GLU A 63 -0.10 -7.63 7.73
CA GLU A 63 0.83 -6.88 6.87
C GLU A 63 0.99 -7.55 5.50
N ALA A 64 1.36 -8.84 5.50
CA ALA A 64 1.58 -9.60 4.26
C ALA A 64 0.31 -9.65 3.39
N LYS A 65 -0.85 -9.85 4.01
CA LYS A 65 -2.13 -9.92 3.31
C LYS A 65 -2.54 -8.57 2.70
N MET A 66 -2.33 -7.45 3.40
CA MET A 66 -2.56 -6.12 2.84
C MET A 66 -1.69 -5.88 1.59
N ILE A 67 -0.41 -6.25 1.65
CA ILE A 67 0.50 -6.13 0.51
C ILE A 67 0.07 -7.01 -0.66
N GLU A 68 -0.35 -8.25 -0.40
CA GLU A 68 -0.85 -9.16 -1.42
C GLU A 68 -2.08 -8.61 -2.13
N ILE A 69 -3.07 -8.08 -1.38
CA ILE A 69 -4.27 -7.45 -1.97
C ILE A 69 -3.88 -6.32 -2.93
N LEU A 70 -2.94 -5.47 -2.50
CA LEU A 70 -2.48 -4.33 -3.29
C LEU A 70 -1.72 -4.77 -4.56
N GLN A 71 -0.94 -5.84 -4.48
CA GLN A 71 -0.26 -6.44 -5.64
C GLN A 71 -1.27 -7.03 -6.64
N GLN A 72 -2.26 -7.78 -6.15
CA GLN A 72 -3.29 -8.38 -6.98
C GLN A 72 -4.14 -7.30 -7.67
N ALA A 73 -4.62 -6.30 -6.92
CA ALA A 73 -5.37 -5.18 -7.48
C ALA A 73 -4.56 -4.42 -8.54
N GLY A 74 -3.28 -4.18 -8.28
CA GLY A 74 -2.41 -3.55 -9.26
C GLY A 74 -2.20 -4.37 -10.52
N ALA A 75 -2.16 -5.71 -10.45
CA ALA A 75 -2.07 -6.57 -11.63
C ALA A 75 -3.27 -6.43 -12.58
N HIS A 76 -4.42 -5.97 -12.06
CA HIS A 76 -5.62 -5.67 -12.82
C HIS A 76 -5.74 -4.20 -13.25
N CYS A 77 -4.74 -3.35 -12.97
CA CYS A 77 -4.70 -1.97 -13.43
C CYS A 77 -4.15 -1.89 -14.86
N GLU A 78 -4.66 -0.93 -15.64
CA GLU A 78 -4.19 -0.59 -16.98
C GLU A 78 -2.89 0.23 -16.97
N SER A 79 -2.52 0.79 -15.82
CA SER A 79 -1.34 1.62 -15.65
C SER A 79 -0.55 1.28 -14.38
N HIS A 80 0.46 2.10 -14.12
CA HIS A 80 1.39 1.95 -13.01
C HIS A 80 0.81 2.42 -11.67
N GLY A 81 1.27 1.80 -10.59
CA GLY A 81 1.03 2.20 -9.22
C GLY A 81 2.31 2.14 -8.40
N VAL A 82 2.44 3.08 -7.46
CA VAL A 82 3.56 3.14 -6.52
C VAL A 82 2.99 3.26 -5.12
N ILE A 83 3.33 2.27 -4.29
CA ILE A 83 2.87 2.16 -2.91
C ILE A 83 4.11 2.11 -2.02
N CYS A 84 4.22 3.04 -1.09
CA CYS A 84 5.20 2.98 -0.02
C CYS A 84 4.59 2.26 1.17
N HIS A 85 5.29 1.31 1.77
CA HIS A 85 4.85 0.66 3.00
C HIS A 85 6.00 0.37 3.95
N GLY A 86 5.73 0.29 5.24
CA GLY A 86 6.78 -0.02 6.21
C GLY A 86 6.33 0.16 7.65
N LYS A 87 7.18 -0.31 8.56
CA LYS A 87 7.02 -0.12 9.99
C LYS A 87 7.55 1.25 10.38
N ASP A 88 6.94 1.87 11.39
CA ASP A 88 7.29 3.23 11.84
C ASP A 88 8.77 3.40 12.23
N HIS A 89 9.42 2.32 12.67
CA HIS A 89 10.81 2.30 13.10
C HIS A 89 11.81 1.90 12.00
N CYS A 90 11.35 1.66 10.77
CA CYS A 90 12.15 1.19 9.64
C CYS A 90 12.05 2.14 8.44
N GLU A 91 12.99 2.03 7.50
CA GLU A 91 12.87 2.69 6.20
C GLU A 91 11.71 2.07 5.39
N PRO A 92 10.88 2.89 4.73
CA PRO A 92 9.77 2.38 3.94
C PRO A 92 10.25 1.69 2.66
N LEU A 93 9.61 0.57 2.33
CA LEU A 93 9.79 -0.16 1.10
C LEU A 93 8.85 0.40 0.02
N ASN A 94 9.33 0.44 -1.22
CA ASN A 94 8.52 0.79 -2.37
C ASN A 94 8.02 -0.48 -3.05
N LEU A 95 6.71 -0.63 -3.07
CA LEU A 95 5.99 -1.64 -3.82
C LEU A 95 5.49 -1.02 -5.13
N HIS A 96 6.00 -1.52 -6.24
CA HIS A 96 5.52 -1.20 -7.57
C HIS A 96 4.47 -2.21 -7.98
N VAL A 97 3.32 -1.71 -8.44
CA VAL A 97 2.18 -2.54 -8.79
C VAL A 97 1.60 -2.08 -10.12
N GLY A 98 1.09 -3.02 -10.91
CA GLY A 98 0.62 -2.76 -12.29
C GLY A 98 1.72 -2.71 -13.35
N PRO A 99 1.32 -2.79 -14.63
CA PRO A 99 2.25 -2.75 -15.74
C PRO A 99 2.91 -1.37 -15.80
N LEU A 100 4.25 -1.34 -15.77
CA LEU A 100 5.00 -0.14 -16.14
C LEU A 100 4.61 0.18 -17.59
N ALA A 101 4.05 1.36 -17.84
CA ALA A 101 3.69 1.79 -19.19
C ALA A 101 4.88 1.56 -20.12
N LYS A 102 4.65 0.92 -21.29
CA LYS A 102 5.70 0.46 -22.22
C LYS A 102 6.69 1.56 -22.60
N ASP A 103 6.24 2.81 -22.53
CA ASP A 103 6.98 3.99 -23.01
C ASP A 103 7.53 4.87 -21.88
N HIS A 104 7.47 4.42 -20.61
CA HIS A 104 7.84 5.29 -19.48
C HIS A 104 9.38 5.48 -19.39
N PRO A 105 9.92 6.68 -19.67
CA PRO A 105 11.37 6.92 -19.79
C PRO A 105 12.13 6.77 -18.46
N HIS A 106 11.40 6.66 -17.36
CA HIS A 106 11.95 6.56 -16.01
C HIS A 106 11.36 5.39 -15.24
N ARG A 107 11.40 4.21 -15.84
CA ARG A 107 11.01 2.92 -15.21
C ARG A 107 11.61 2.70 -13.81
N LEU A 108 12.69 3.42 -13.47
CA LEU A 108 13.40 3.37 -12.19
C LEU A 108 13.35 4.68 -11.34
N ALA A 109 12.79 5.80 -11.84
CA ALA A 109 12.90 7.11 -11.15
C ALA A 109 11.61 7.63 -10.49
N SER A 110 10.47 6.94 -10.60
CA SER A 110 9.25 7.33 -9.86
C SER A 110 9.41 7.15 -8.33
N VAL A 111 10.44 6.41 -7.91
CA VAL A 111 10.83 6.10 -6.53
C VAL A 111 10.93 7.33 -5.62
N THR A 112 11.43 8.47 -6.12
CA THR A 112 11.82 9.60 -5.25
C THR A 112 10.66 10.54 -4.88
N LYS A 113 9.57 10.58 -5.66
CA LYS A 113 8.48 11.55 -5.45
C LYS A 113 7.54 11.13 -4.33
N HIS A 114 7.31 9.82 -4.17
CA HIS A 114 6.37 9.28 -3.18
C HIS A 114 6.93 9.35 -1.74
N LEU A 115 8.25 9.18 -1.57
CA LEU A 115 8.94 9.35 -0.29
C LEU A 115 8.70 10.74 0.34
N ARG A 116 8.68 11.81 -0.48
CA ARG A 116 8.43 13.19 0.00
C ARG A 116 7.00 13.43 0.48
N ARG A 117 6.01 12.66 0.00
CA ARG A 117 4.62 12.75 0.49
C ARG A 117 4.49 12.00 1.82
N TRP A 118 5.12 10.84 1.94
CA TRP A 118 5.17 10.08 3.19
C TRP A 118 5.84 10.87 4.33
N LEU A 119 6.98 11.51 4.07
CA LEU A 119 7.65 12.37 5.06
C LEU A 119 6.79 13.58 5.48
N ARG A 120 5.92 14.10 4.61
CA ARG A 120 4.99 15.18 4.95
C ARG A 120 3.83 14.71 5.83
N LEU A 121 3.30 13.52 5.57
CA LEU A 121 2.28 12.91 6.43
C LEU A 121 2.82 12.57 7.83
N ARG A 122 4.14 12.42 8.01
CA ARG A 122 4.80 12.28 9.32
C ARG A 122 4.85 13.56 10.16
N GLN A 123 4.66 14.73 9.54
CA GLN A 123 4.84 16.04 10.19
C GLN A 123 3.52 16.77 10.48
N SER A 124 2.38 16.20 10.09
CA SER A 124 1.02 16.72 10.38
C SER A 124 0.37 15.88 11.46
#